data_AF-F9PM43-F1
#
_entry.id   AF-F9PM43-F1
#
_cell.length_a   1.000
_cell.length_b   1.000
_cell.length_c   1.000
_cell.angle_alpha   90.00
_cell.angle_beta   90.00
_cell.angle_gamma   90.00
#
_symmetry.space_group_name_H-M   'P 1'
#
loop_
_entity.id
_entity.type
_entity.pdbx_description
1 polymer ?
#
loop_
_entity_poly.entity_id
_entity_poly.type
_entity_poly.pdbx_seq_one_letter_code
_entity_poly.pdbx_strand_id
1 'polypeptide(L)'
;MVVHDLVMPQEDDGPDREELLTERNALVDRVKELSPLLRDIHQPVLEITAAINDVKARIDEIDAELLDRSVSAAAKLLADVEEPVGTAERREVVEAKWKVLDVDRRRMLVDELVTVTIEPITPGHVKFDPDLIRIEPRRD
;
A
#
# COMPACT_ATOMS: atom_id res chain seq x y z
N MET A 1 -45.10 -10.02 15.14
CA MET A 1 -44.34 -11.16 14.56
C MET A 1 -43.36 -10.56 13.58
N VAL A 2 -42.07 -10.74 13.84
CA VAL A 2 -40.95 -10.02 13.23
C VAL A 2 -40.42 -10.86 12.06
N VAL A 3 -40.30 -10.27 10.87
CA VAL A 3 -39.38 -10.73 9.82
C VAL A 3 -38.90 -9.49 9.05
N HIS A 4 -37.90 -8.80 9.59
CA HIS A 4 -37.01 -8.02 8.75
C HIS A 4 -36.03 -9.04 8.17
N ASP A 5 -36.15 -9.32 6.88
CA ASP A 5 -35.14 -10.06 6.14
C ASP A 5 -33.81 -9.32 6.28
N LEU A 6 -32.93 -9.90 7.10
CA LEU A 6 -31.54 -9.51 7.18
C LEU A 6 -30.93 -9.97 5.85
N VAL A 7 -30.96 -9.09 4.85
CA VAL A 7 -30.09 -9.22 3.68
C VAL A 7 -28.68 -9.06 4.21
N MET A 8 -28.03 -10.19 4.52
CA MET A 8 -26.60 -10.23 4.77
C MET A 8 -25.92 -9.72 3.50
N PRO A 9 -25.00 -8.73 3.59
CA PRO A 9 -24.19 -8.38 2.43
C PRO A 9 -23.46 -9.65 2.02
N GLN A 10 -23.65 -10.06 0.76
CA GLN A 10 -22.92 -11.19 0.21
C GLN A 10 -21.44 -10.87 0.36
N GLU A 11 -20.70 -11.76 1.03
CA GLU A 11 -19.25 -11.75 1.02
C GLU A 11 -18.84 -11.85 -0.45
N ASP A 12 -18.28 -10.75 -0.95
CA ASP A 12 -17.87 -10.59 -2.34
C ASP A 12 -16.81 -11.66 -2.64
N ASP A 13 -17.22 -12.66 -3.43
CA ASP A 13 -16.47 -13.85 -3.85
C ASP A 13 -15.39 -13.48 -4.90
N GLY A 14 -14.80 -12.29 -4.76
CA GLY A 14 -13.63 -11.88 -5.51
C GLY A 14 -12.38 -12.58 -4.98
N PRO A 15 -11.30 -12.69 -5.78
CA PRO A 15 -10.08 -13.42 -5.40
C PRO A 15 -9.62 -13.11 -3.99
N ASP A 16 -9.15 -14.13 -3.26
CA ASP A 16 -8.78 -14.02 -1.85
C ASP A 16 -7.75 -12.89 -1.71
N ARG A 17 -8.00 -11.97 -0.77
CA ARG A 17 -7.14 -10.82 -0.53
C ARG A 17 -5.69 -11.26 -0.28
N GLU A 18 -5.49 -12.40 0.36
CA GLU A 18 -4.18 -12.98 0.62
C GLU A 18 -3.52 -13.53 -0.67
N GLU A 19 -4.32 -14.02 -1.61
CA GLU A 19 -3.87 -14.46 -2.94
C GLU A 19 -3.43 -13.27 -3.79
N LEU A 20 -4.20 -12.18 -3.82
CA LEU A 20 -3.83 -10.94 -4.52
C LEU A 20 -2.53 -10.33 -3.98
N LEU A 21 -2.35 -10.35 -2.65
CA LEU A 21 -1.09 -9.91 -2.03
C LEU A 21 0.09 -10.81 -2.43
N THR A 22 -0.14 -12.12 -2.53
CA THR A 22 0.88 -13.09 -2.95
C THR A 22 1.28 -12.87 -4.42
N GLU A 23 0.30 -12.68 -5.31
CA GLU A 23 0.54 -12.35 -6.72
C GLU A 23 1.33 -11.05 -6.84
N ARG A 24 0.90 -10.01 -6.13
CA ARG A 24 1.54 -8.71 -6.18
C ARG A 24 3.00 -8.75 -5.70
N ASN A 25 3.29 -9.50 -4.64
CA ASN A 25 4.67 -9.69 -4.16
C ASN A 25 5.57 -10.36 -5.20
N ALA A 26 5.08 -11.41 -5.85
CA ALA A 26 5.81 -12.08 -6.93
C ALA A 26 6.09 -11.13 -8.11
N LEU A 27 5.14 -10.26 -8.45
CA LEU A 27 5.29 -9.24 -9.49
C LEU A 27 6.32 -8.16 -9.10
N VAL A 28 6.29 -7.67 -7.87
CA VAL A 28 7.28 -6.70 -7.35
C VAL A 28 8.69 -7.27 -7.39
N ASP A 29 8.88 -8.51 -6.97
CA ASP A 29 10.19 -9.15 -6.98
C ASP A 29 10.69 -9.36 -8.41
N ARG A 30 9.80 -9.70 -9.35
CA ARG A 30 10.12 -9.74 -10.78
C ARG A 30 10.56 -8.37 -11.33
N VAL A 31 9.95 -7.27 -10.90
CA VAL A 31 10.42 -5.92 -11.29
C VAL A 31 11.80 -5.63 -10.72
N LYS A 32 12.09 -6.02 -9.47
CA LYS A 32 13.41 -5.84 -8.86
C LYS A 32 14.49 -6.63 -9.60
N GLU A 33 14.18 -7.82 -10.09
CA GLU A 33 15.09 -8.64 -10.89
C GLU A 33 15.34 -8.07 -12.29
N LEU A 34 14.30 -7.52 -12.93
CA LEU A 34 14.40 -7.00 -14.30
C LEU A 34 14.99 -5.57 -14.36
N SER A 35 14.81 -4.76 -13.31
CA SER A 35 15.26 -3.35 -13.28
C SER A 35 16.78 -3.16 -13.50
N PRO A 36 17.69 -4.01 -12.97
CA PRO A 36 19.12 -3.94 -13.26
C PRO A 36 19.47 -4.19 -14.72
N LEU A 37 18.69 -5.00 -15.45
CA LEU A 37 18.93 -5.30 -16.87
C LEU A 37 18.71 -4.07 -17.77
N LEU A 38 17.95 -3.08 -17.31
CA LEU A 38 17.80 -1.79 -17.99
C LEU A 38 19.05 -0.90 -17.92
N ARG A 39 20.03 -1.23 -17.06
CA ARG A 39 21.32 -0.50 -17.02
C ARG A 39 22.33 -1.04 -18.02
N ASP A 40 22.08 -2.21 -18.63
CA ASP A 40 22.96 -2.78 -19.63
C ASP A 40 22.64 -2.21 -21.02
N ILE A 41 23.63 -1.55 -21.61
CA ILE A 41 23.51 -0.79 -22.86
C ILE A 41 23.42 -1.72 -24.08
N HIS A 42 23.67 -3.02 -23.89
CA HIS A 42 23.70 -4.03 -24.94
C HIS A 42 22.38 -4.81 -25.12
N GLN A 43 21.38 -4.58 -24.26
CA GLN A 43 20.11 -5.30 -24.30
C GLN A 43 19.02 -4.48 -25.02
N PRO A 44 18.01 -5.10 -25.66
CA PRO A 44 16.88 -4.37 -26.23
C PRO A 44 16.04 -3.73 -25.10
N VAL A 45 16.44 -2.53 -24.69
CA VAL A 45 15.87 -1.78 -23.56
C VAL A 45 14.36 -1.55 -23.70
N LEU A 46 13.85 -1.46 -24.93
CA LEU A 46 12.43 -1.22 -25.20
C LEU A 46 11.50 -2.35 -24.73
N GLU A 47 11.85 -3.61 -25.00
CA GLU A 47 11.01 -4.76 -24.62
C GLU A 47 11.02 -4.98 -23.11
N ILE A 48 12.16 -4.78 -22.45
CA ILE A 48 12.28 -4.88 -20.98
C ILE A 48 11.52 -3.74 -20.31
N THR A 49 11.57 -2.53 -20.87
CA THR A 49 10.85 -1.37 -20.35
C THR A 49 9.34 -1.55 -20.46
N ALA A 50 8.87 -2.07 -21.60
CA ALA A 50 7.46 -2.41 -21.78
C ALA A 50 7.00 -3.46 -20.75
N ALA A 51 7.76 -4.56 -20.61
CA ALA A 51 7.45 -5.60 -19.64
C ALA A 51 7.43 -5.09 -18.19
N ILE A 52 8.34 -4.19 -17.81
CA ILE A 52 8.34 -3.59 -16.47
C ILE A 52 7.14 -2.66 -16.27
N ASN A 53 6.75 -1.91 -17.29
CA ASN A 53 5.58 -1.03 -17.20
C ASN A 53 4.28 -1.82 -17.11
N ASP A 54 4.16 -2.93 -17.84
CA ASP A 54 3.00 -3.82 -17.76
C ASP A 54 2.87 -4.44 -16.36
N VAL A 55 4.00 -4.88 -15.78
CA VAL A 55 4.00 -5.42 -14.42
C VAL A 55 3.65 -4.34 -13.37
N LYS A 56 4.11 -3.10 -13.56
CA LYS A 56 3.74 -1.98 -12.69
C LYS A 56 2.25 -1.64 -12.80
N ALA A 57 1.71 -1.61 -14.01
CA ALA A 57 0.28 -1.39 -14.22
C ALA A 57 -0.57 -2.46 -13.53
N ARG A 58 -0.15 -3.73 -13.57
CA ARG A 58 -0.81 -4.82 -12.85
C ARG A 58 -0.73 -4.66 -11.33
N ILE A 59 0.39 -4.19 -10.80
CA ILE A 59 0.53 -3.88 -9.37
C ILE A 59 -0.46 -2.76 -8.97
N ASP A 60 -0.56 -1.71 -9.79
CA ASP A 60 -1.45 -0.58 -9.52
C ASP A 60 -2.93 -1.00 -9.60
N GLU A 61 -3.31 -1.89 -10.52
CA GLU A 61 -4.65 -2.50 -10.58
C GLU A 61 -4.96 -3.31 -9.32
N ILE A 62 -4.04 -4.18 -8.88
CA ILE A 62 -4.24 -5.00 -7.67
C ILE A 62 -4.34 -4.11 -6.44
N ASP A 63 -3.51 -3.08 -6.34
CA ASP A 63 -3.57 -2.15 -5.21
C ASP A 63 -4.90 -1.36 -5.21
N ALA A 64 -5.42 -0.98 -6.38
CA ALA A 64 -6.75 -0.36 -6.50
C ALA A 64 -7.89 -1.32 -6.10
N GLU A 65 -7.82 -2.59 -6.51
CA GLU A 65 -8.80 -3.62 -6.11
C GLU A 65 -8.75 -3.90 -4.60
N LEU A 66 -7.56 -3.86 -4.00
CA LEU A 66 -7.35 -3.98 -2.56
C LEU A 66 -7.88 -2.77 -1.77
N LEU A 67 -7.91 -1.59 -2.39
CA LEU A 67 -8.46 -0.34 -1.84
C LEU A 67 -9.99 -0.30 -1.92
N ASP A 68 -10.59 -0.80 -3.02
CA ASP A 68 -12.04 -0.76 -3.28
C ASP A 68 -12.85 -1.72 -2.37
N ARG A 69 -12.24 -2.82 -1.90
CA ARG A 69 -12.86 -3.74 -0.94
C ARG A 69 -12.83 -3.20 0.49
N SER A 70 -13.74 -2.26 0.77
CA SER A 70 -14.30 -1.63 2.00
C SER A 70 -13.86 -2.00 3.44
N VAL A 71 -12.81 -2.78 3.69
CA VAL A 71 -12.33 -3.12 5.03
C VAL A 71 -11.03 -2.40 5.31
N SER A 72 -11.15 -1.26 6.01
CA SER A 72 -10.02 -0.43 6.49
C SER A 72 -8.87 -1.30 7.02
N ALA A 73 -7.71 -1.21 6.36
CA ALA A 73 -6.50 -1.91 6.77
C ALA A 73 -6.01 -1.36 8.12
N ALA A 74 -6.23 -0.07 8.38
CA ALA A 74 -5.95 0.53 9.67
C ALA A 74 -6.84 -0.05 10.78
N ALA A 75 -8.14 -0.20 10.53
CA ALA A 75 -9.06 -0.84 11.48
C ALA A 75 -8.66 -2.29 11.76
N LYS A 76 -8.27 -3.06 10.73
CA LYS A 76 -7.75 -4.42 10.88
C LYS A 76 -6.48 -4.49 11.74
N LEU A 77 -5.53 -3.58 11.53
CA LEU A 77 -4.30 -3.53 12.35
C LEU A 77 -4.62 -3.30 13.83
N LEU A 78 -5.62 -2.45 14.08
CA LEU A 78 -6.02 -2.00 15.42
C LEU A 78 -7.08 -2.87 16.09
N ALA A 79 -7.64 -3.87 15.41
CA ALA A 79 -8.78 -4.68 15.88
C ALA A 79 -8.52 -5.32 17.26
N ASP A 80 -7.31 -5.82 17.50
CA ASP A 80 -6.92 -6.46 18.78
C ASP A 80 -6.11 -5.53 19.70
N VAL A 81 -6.15 -4.22 19.49
CA VAL A 81 -5.42 -3.24 20.32
C VAL A 81 -6.39 -2.65 21.34
N GLU A 82 -6.39 -3.23 22.54
CA GLU A 82 -7.29 -2.87 23.64
C GLU A 82 -6.85 -1.60 24.39
N GLU A 83 -5.58 -1.18 24.24
CA GLU A 83 -5.03 -0.03 24.95
C GLU A 83 -5.72 1.28 24.54
N PRO A 84 -5.96 2.22 25.46
CA PRO A 84 -6.67 3.45 25.13
C PRO A 84 -5.91 4.34 24.12
N VAL A 85 -6.64 5.10 23.30
CA VAL A 85 -6.04 6.06 22.38
C VAL A 85 -5.26 7.13 23.17
N GLY A 86 -4.01 7.38 22.75
CA GLY A 86 -3.15 8.39 23.36
C GLY A 86 -2.25 7.88 24.48
N THR A 87 -2.27 6.59 24.80
CA THR A 87 -1.36 6.01 25.80
C THR A 87 -0.03 5.58 25.18
N ALA A 88 1.02 5.50 26.02
CA ALA A 88 2.33 5.01 25.60
C ALA A 88 2.27 3.52 25.24
N GLU A 89 1.47 2.75 25.99
CA GLU A 89 1.26 1.32 25.78
C GLU A 89 0.63 1.05 24.41
N ARG A 90 -0.38 1.83 24.01
CA ARG A 90 -0.99 1.70 22.67
C ARG A 90 0.04 1.98 21.58
N ARG A 91 0.90 2.97 21.78
CA ARG A 91 1.96 3.32 20.82
C ARG A 91 2.94 2.15 20.64
N GLU A 92 3.36 1.53 21.73
CA GLU A 92 4.28 0.38 21.69
C GLU A 92 3.65 -0.82 20.96
N VAL A 93 2.40 -1.13 21.24
CA VAL A 93 1.67 -2.22 20.57
C VAL A 93 1.52 -1.96 19.08
N VAL A 94 1.11 -0.75 18.69
CA VAL A 94 1.01 -0.37 17.27
C VAL A 94 2.36 -0.39 16.58
N GLU A 95 3.43 0.07 17.24
CA GLU A 95 4.79 0.02 16.68
C GLU A 95 5.28 -1.42 16.49
N ALA A 96 5.02 -2.31 17.45
CA ALA A 96 5.35 -3.72 17.33
C ALA A 96 4.59 -4.37 16.16
N LYS A 97 3.29 -4.10 16.05
CA LYS A 97 2.46 -4.56 14.92
C LYS A 97 2.97 -4.00 13.59
N TRP A 98 3.35 -2.72 13.52
CA TRP A 98 3.92 -2.10 12.32
C TRP A 98 5.24 -2.75 11.88
N LYS A 99 6.12 -3.08 12.83
CA LYS A 99 7.43 -3.68 12.56
C LYS A 99 7.35 -5.06 11.92
N VAL A 100 6.32 -5.84 12.22
CA VAL A 100 6.13 -7.18 11.63
C VAL A 100 5.47 -7.14 10.25
N LEU A 101 4.87 -6.01 9.86
CA LEU A 101 4.33 -5.84 8.52
C LEU A 101 5.45 -5.77 7.48
N ASP A 102 5.23 -6.44 6.35
CA ASP A 102 5.96 -6.21 5.12
C ASP A 102 5.75 -4.77 4.60
N VAL A 103 6.61 -4.36 3.68
CA VAL A 103 6.63 -2.99 3.11
C VAL A 103 5.29 -2.64 2.45
N ASP A 104 4.56 -3.64 2.01
CA ASP A 104 3.39 -3.51 1.17
C ASP A 104 2.14 -3.26 2.00
N ARG A 105 1.98 -4.01 3.09
CA ARG A 105 0.99 -3.69 4.13
C ARG A 105 1.25 -2.31 4.74
N ARG A 106 2.52 -1.92 4.92
CA ARG A 106 2.87 -0.57 5.37
C ARG A 106 2.46 0.50 4.36
N ARG A 107 2.71 0.27 3.06
CA ARG A 107 2.32 1.18 1.97
C ARG A 107 0.81 1.36 1.92
N MET A 108 0.04 0.28 2.04
CA MET A 108 -1.42 0.35 2.08
C MET A 108 -1.92 1.19 3.26
N LEU A 109 -1.36 0.97 4.47
CA LEU A 109 -1.73 1.76 5.65
C LEU A 109 -1.41 3.24 5.49
N VAL A 110 -0.25 3.56 4.89
CA VAL A 110 0.14 4.95 4.62
C VAL A 110 -0.81 5.57 3.60
N ASP A 111 -1.14 4.87 2.51
CA ASP A 111 -2.05 5.40 1.49
C ASP A 111 -3.46 5.64 2.05
N GLU A 112 -3.96 4.71 2.86
CA GLU A 112 -5.27 4.84 3.51
C GLU A 112 -5.30 5.99 4.52
N LEU A 113 -4.27 6.12 5.36
CA LEU A 113 -4.32 7.02 6.53
C LEU A 113 -3.80 8.42 6.27
N VAL A 114 -2.87 8.61 5.33
CA VAL A 114 -2.19 9.88 5.13
C VAL A 114 -2.05 10.25 3.66
N THR A 115 -2.19 11.54 3.38
CA THR A 115 -1.79 12.13 2.11
C THR A 115 -0.40 12.73 2.29
N VAL A 116 0.54 12.32 1.44
CA VAL A 116 1.90 12.88 1.39
C VAL A 116 2.01 13.79 0.17
N THR A 117 2.16 15.09 0.39
CA THR A 117 2.37 16.09 -0.65
C THR A 117 3.84 16.48 -0.69
N ILE A 118 4.45 16.42 -1.88
CA ILE A 118 5.81 16.90 -2.12
C ILE A 118 5.71 18.24 -2.83
N GLU A 119 6.06 19.32 -2.13
CA GLU A 119 6.08 20.68 -2.66
C GLU A 119 7.17 20.84 -3.73
N PRO A 120 6.95 21.71 -4.73
CA PRO A 120 7.89 21.91 -5.81
C PRO A 120 9.22 22.47 -5.29
N ILE A 121 10.31 21.92 -5.78
CA ILE A 121 11.66 22.34 -5.40
C ILE A 121 12.17 23.46 -6.32
N THR A 122 12.89 24.43 -5.75
CA THR A 122 13.54 25.47 -6.54
C THR A 122 14.64 24.86 -7.42
N PRO A 123 14.73 25.21 -8.72
CA PRO A 123 15.81 24.74 -9.59
C PRO A 123 17.20 25.03 -8.99
N GLY A 124 18.06 24.02 -8.91
CA GLY A 124 19.41 24.12 -8.33
C GLY A 124 19.57 23.53 -6.93
N HIS A 125 18.49 23.09 -6.29
CA HIS A 125 18.59 22.28 -5.07
C HIS A 125 19.07 20.87 -5.38
N VAL A 126 20.18 20.48 -4.74
CA VAL A 126 20.81 19.14 -4.87
C VAL A 126 20.73 18.33 -3.58
N LYS A 127 20.16 18.89 -2.51
CA LYS A 127 19.99 18.24 -1.21
C LYS A 127 18.51 18.04 -0.92
N PHE A 128 18.22 16.91 -0.27
CA PHE A 128 16.91 16.61 0.28
C PHE A 128 16.51 17.69 1.28
N ASP A 129 15.32 18.26 1.06
CA ASP A 129 14.73 19.26 1.94
C ASP A 129 13.45 18.67 2.57
N PRO A 130 13.47 18.31 3.86
CA PRO A 130 12.32 17.69 4.53
C PRO A 130 11.14 18.65 4.65
N ASP A 131 11.35 19.97 4.59
CA ASP A 131 10.29 20.97 4.74
C ASP A 131 9.36 21.01 3.50
N LEU A 132 9.78 20.40 2.39
CA LEU A 132 8.96 20.21 1.19
C LEU A 132 7.99 19.03 1.31
N ILE A 133 8.08 18.20 2.34
CA ILE A 133 7.19 17.07 2.53
C ILE A 133 6.11 17.44 3.55
N ARG A 134 4.86 17.51 3.08
CA ARG A 134 3.69 17.67 3.94
C ARG A 134 2.98 16.33 4.09
N ILE A 135 2.77 15.91 5.32
CA ILE A 135 2.03 14.69 5.65
C ILE A 135 0.78 15.11 6.40
N GLU A 136 -0.38 14.88 5.81
CA GLU A 136 -1.67 15.24 6.38
C GLU A 136 -2.52 13.97 6.55
N PRO A 137 -3.31 13.83 7.63
CA PRO A 137 -4.27 12.75 7.74
C PRO A 137 -5.23 12.81 6.56
N ARG A 138 -5.50 11.67 5.93
CA ARG A 138 -6.56 11.56 4.93
C ARG A 138 -7.88 11.78 5.68
N ARG A 139 -8.56 12.89 5.39
CA ARG A 139 -9.88 13.16 5.97
C ARG A 139 -10.89 12.30 5.21
N ASP A 140 -11.62 11.45 5.94
CA ASP A 140 -12.88 10.85 5.48
C ASP A 140 -13.92 11.93 5.13
#